data_AF-A0A7C8DMX2-F1
#
_entry.id   AF-A0A7C8DMX2-F1
#
_cell.length_a   1.000
_cell.length_b   1.000
_cell.length_c   1.000
_cell.angle_alpha   90.00
_cell.angle_beta   90.00
_cell.angle_gamma   90.00
#
_symmetry.space_group_name_H-M   'P 1'
#
loop_
_entity.id
_entity.type
_entity.pdbx_description
1 polymer ?
#
loop_
_entity_poly.entity_id
_entity_poly.type
_entity_poly.pdbx_seq_one_letter_code
_entity_poly.pdbx_strand_id
1 'polypeptide(L)'
;MKDQAALATASCSSSPEAVRFEQQLSETMGRDLGSLLVRVTLDEQARLGAMCVDGRPVPGGYRKRANLAARFEEFAAIDGAPECLAGRRIDLNRRKAMQAEIKRRTNRCQSEFESVRVIQSASTGAQVAQYEFEECLDYRANWITLYAIGRQQPYIFGKPEVAEPETAEASETRAKCNKRRRPKDIAACIEADGWELLE
;
A
#
# COMPACT_ATOMS: atom_id res chain seq x y z
N MET A 1 33.35 8.55 -14.34
CA MET A 1 32.16 7.97 -15.02
C MET A 1 31.13 7.33 -14.08
N LYS A 2 31.31 7.35 -12.74
CA LYS A 2 30.32 6.79 -11.80
C LYS A 2 29.33 7.82 -11.24
N ASP A 3 29.56 9.10 -11.47
CA ASP A 3 28.77 10.18 -10.86
C ASP A 3 27.59 10.68 -11.72
N GLN A 4 27.43 10.20 -12.97
CA GLN A 4 26.29 10.58 -13.82
C GLN A 4 25.08 9.64 -13.69
N ALA A 5 25.27 8.39 -13.22
CA ALA A 5 24.18 7.45 -12.98
C ALA A 5 23.37 7.78 -11.71
N ALA A 6 23.97 8.51 -10.76
CA ALA A 6 23.33 8.91 -9.50
C ALA A 6 22.47 10.19 -9.64
N LEU A 7 22.51 10.87 -10.78
CA LEU A 7 21.75 12.10 -11.05
C LEU A 7 20.48 11.89 -11.90
N ALA A 8 20.26 10.68 -12.43
CA ALA A 8 19.07 10.33 -13.22
C ALA A 8 17.94 9.68 -12.39
N THR A 9 18.15 9.44 -11.09
CA THR A 9 17.12 9.04 -10.12
C THR A 9 16.25 10.20 -9.64
N ALA A 10 16.32 11.35 -10.31
CA ALA A 10 15.43 12.49 -10.10
C ALA A 10 13.97 12.12 -10.47
N SER A 11 13.26 11.56 -9.49
CA SER A 11 11.80 11.53 -9.31
C SER A 11 10.94 11.42 -10.58
N CYS A 12 10.93 10.26 -11.24
CA CYS A 12 9.81 9.93 -12.15
C CYS A 12 8.46 9.94 -11.44
N SER A 13 8.44 9.72 -10.13
CA SER A 13 7.23 9.76 -9.29
C SER A 13 6.47 11.09 -9.40
N SER A 14 7.12 12.17 -9.82
CA SER A 14 6.50 13.47 -10.08
C SER A 14 6.43 13.86 -11.55
N SER A 15 6.83 12.99 -12.49
CA SER A 15 6.75 13.27 -13.92
C SER A 15 5.28 13.18 -14.37
N PRO A 16 4.71 14.24 -14.98
CA PRO A 16 3.34 14.19 -15.52
C PRO A 16 3.14 13.08 -16.56
N GLU A 17 4.21 12.68 -17.25
CA GLU A 17 4.18 11.60 -18.24
C GLU A 17 4.12 10.23 -17.57
N ALA A 18 4.87 10.03 -16.49
CA ALA A 18 4.82 8.80 -15.70
C ALA A 18 3.44 8.62 -15.07
N VAL A 19 2.88 9.68 -14.48
CA VAL A 19 1.53 9.68 -13.91
C VAL A 19 0.48 9.35 -14.98
N ARG A 20 0.58 9.93 -16.18
CA ARG A 20 -0.34 9.62 -17.29
C ARG A 20 -0.22 8.17 -17.75
N PHE A 21 0.99 7.64 -17.83
CA PHE A 21 1.22 6.24 -18.19
C PHE A 21 0.60 5.27 -17.17
N GLU A 22 0.81 5.52 -15.87
CA GLU A 22 0.19 4.73 -14.80
C GLU A 22 -1.34 4.80 -14.83
N GLN A 23 -1.90 5.98 -15.11
CA GLN A 23 -3.34 6.18 -15.29
C GLN A 23 -3.86 5.41 -16.51
N GLN A 24 -3.18 5.50 -17.66
CA GLN A 24 -3.56 4.78 -18.88
C GLN A 24 -3.51 3.26 -18.70
N LEU A 25 -2.47 2.73 -18.04
CA LEU A 25 -2.41 1.32 -17.66
C LEU A 25 -3.59 0.93 -16.77
N SER A 26 -3.87 1.76 -15.76
CA SER A 26 -4.96 1.52 -14.82
C SER A 26 -6.34 1.53 -15.51
N GLU A 27 -6.56 2.45 -16.44
CA GLU A 27 -7.80 2.56 -17.20
C GLU A 27 -7.98 1.39 -18.17
N THR A 28 -6.91 1.01 -18.90
CA THR A 28 -6.93 -0.12 -19.85
C THR A 28 -7.21 -1.45 -19.13
N MET A 29 -6.61 -1.67 -17.97
CA MET A 29 -6.88 -2.85 -17.13
C MET A 29 -8.29 -2.78 -16.51
N GLY A 30 -8.82 -1.58 -16.29
CA GLY A 30 -10.22 -1.33 -15.99
C GLY A 30 -10.73 -1.98 -14.72
N ARG A 31 -11.96 -2.51 -14.76
CA ARG A 31 -12.64 -3.06 -13.57
C ARG A 31 -11.96 -4.29 -12.96
N ASP A 32 -11.09 -4.96 -13.70
CA ASP A 32 -10.40 -6.15 -13.24
C ASP A 32 -9.26 -5.83 -12.25
N LEU A 33 -8.70 -4.61 -12.27
CA LEU A 33 -7.79 -4.11 -11.22
C LEU A 33 -8.45 -4.10 -9.83
N GLY A 34 -9.76 -3.82 -9.78
CA GLY A 34 -10.64 -4.00 -8.61
C GLY A 34 -9.96 -3.94 -7.23
N SER A 35 -9.90 -5.08 -6.55
CA SER A 35 -9.30 -5.27 -5.22
C SER A 35 -7.94 -5.99 -5.28
N LEU A 36 -7.34 -6.03 -6.46
CA LEU A 36 -6.06 -6.70 -6.71
C LEU A 36 -4.95 -5.65 -6.69
N LEU A 37 -3.79 -6.07 -6.20
CA LEU A 37 -2.54 -5.35 -6.41
C LEU A 37 -1.95 -5.88 -7.71
N VAL A 38 -1.81 -5.03 -8.72
CA VAL A 38 -1.17 -5.42 -9.98
C VAL A 38 0.19 -4.75 -10.01
N ARG A 39 1.24 -5.56 -10.04
CA ARG A 39 2.61 -5.10 -10.24
C ARG A 39 2.97 -5.29 -11.69
N VAL A 40 3.42 -4.22 -12.33
CA VAL A 40 4.00 -4.28 -13.66
C VAL A 40 5.48 -3.99 -13.58
N THR A 41 6.29 -4.74 -14.32
CA THR A 41 7.72 -4.50 -14.46
C THR A 41 7.99 -4.04 -15.88
N LEU A 42 8.70 -2.93 -16.00
CA LEU A 42 9.14 -2.38 -17.26
C LEU A 42 10.57 -2.85 -17.56
N ASP A 43 10.83 -3.17 -18.82
CA ASP A 43 12.18 -3.48 -19.29
C ASP A 43 13.05 -2.23 -19.44
N GLU A 44 14.32 -2.40 -19.81
CA GLU A 44 15.28 -1.31 -20.03
C GLU A 44 14.88 -0.36 -21.17
N GLN A 45 13.89 -0.73 -21.98
CA GLN A 45 13.30 0.10 -23.04
C GLN A 45 11.97 0.72 -22.62
N ALA A 46 11.65 0.67 -21.32
CA ALA A 46 10.43 1.19 -20.73
C ALA A 46 9.14 0.53 -21.27
N ARG A 47 9.22 -0.71 -21.76
CA ARG A 47 8.07 -1.50 -22.21
C ARG A 47 7.63 -2.48 -21.14
N LEU A 48 6.36 -2.88 -21.16
CA LEU A 48 5.84 -3.87 -20.21
C LEU A 48 6.48 -5.24 -20.43
N GLY A 49 7.39 -5.62 -19.53
CA GLY A 49 8.09 -6.91 -19.59
C GLY A 49 7.41 -8.00 -18.78
N ALA A 50 6.81 -7.66 -17.64
CA ALA A 50 6.11 -8.63 -16.79
C ALA A 50 4.96 -8.01 -16.01
N MET A 51 3.97 -8.84 -15.68
CA MET A 51 2.86 -8.46 -14.81
C MET A 51 2.63 -9.54 -13.76
N CYS A 52 2.68 -9.15 -12.48
CA CYS A 52 2.30 -9.98 -11.34
C CYS A 52 0.99 -9.46 -10.78
N VAL A 53 -0.01 -10.32 -10.66
CA VAL A 53 -1.30 -9.95 -10.08
C VAL A 53 -1.43 -10.60 -8.71
N ASP A 54 -1.13 -9.81 -7.69
CA ASP A 54 -1.21 -10.21 -6.30
C ASP A 54 -2.59 -9.97 -5.71
N GLY A 55 -3.10 -11.02 -5.08
CA GLY A 55 -4.34 -10.98 -4.33
C GLY A 55 -4.66 -12.36 -3.81
N ARG A 56 -4.77 -12.49 -2.48
CA ARG A 56 -5.32 -13.72 -1.87
C ARG A 56 -6.69 -14.04 -2.49
N PRO A 57 -7.08 -15.32 -2.62
CA PRO A 57 -8.34 -15.71 -3.24
C PRO A 57 -9.51 -14.94 -2.63
N VAL A 58 -10.09 -14.03 -3.41
CA VAL A 58 -11.41 -13.44 -3.17
C VAL A 58 -12.41 -14.16 -4.06
N PRO A 59 -13.71 -14.20 -3.70
CA PRO A 59 -14.75 -14.61 -4.64
C PRO A 59 -14.60 -13.86 -5.97
N GLY A 60 -14.44 -14.59 -7.08
CA GLY A 60 -14.19 -14.02 -8.41
C GLY A 60 -12.77 -13.50 -8.68
N GLY A 61 -11.86 -13.53 -7.70
CA GLY A 61 -10.47 -13.07 -7.84
C GLY A 61 -9.66 -13.90 -8.82
N TYR A 62 -9.91 -15.22 -8.88
CA TYR A 62 -9.33 -16.08 -9.91
C TYR A 62 -9.72 -15.63 -11.32
N ARG A 63 -11.01 -15.33 -11.54
CA ARG A 63 -11.51 -14.87 -12.84
C ARG A 63 -10.89 -13.53 -13.24
N LYS A 64 -10.77 -12.58 -12.30
CA LYS A 64 -10.11 -11.29 -12.55
C LYS A 64 -8.63 -11.46 -12.91
N ARG A 65 -7.90 -12.33 -12.19
CA ARG A 65 -6.51 -12.67 -12.51
C ARG A 65 -6.39 -13.30 -13.90
N ALA A 66 -7.25 -14.26 -14.21
CA ALA A 66 -7.26 -14.92 -15.51
C ALA A 66 -7.58 -13.94 -16.65
N ASN A 67 -8.54 -13.03 -16.44
CA ASN A 67 -8.87 -11.97 -17.39
C ASN A 67 -7.68 -11.03 -17.64
N LEU A 68 -7.01 -10.57 -16.58
CA LEU A 68 -5.82 -9.72 -16.69
C LEU A 68 -4.70 -10.47 -17.41
N ALA A 69 -4.43 -11.72 -17.05
CA ALA A 69 -3.39 -12.53 -17.69
C ALA A 69 -3.67 -12.75 -19.19
N ALA A 70 -4.92 -13.01 -19.57
CA ALA A 70 -5.31 -13.20 -20.97
C ALA A 70 -5.17 -11.93 -21.83
N ARG A 71 -5.12 -10.76 -21.21
CA ARG A 71 -4.99 -9.45 -21.87
C ARG A 71 -3.58 -8.86 -21.77
N PHE A 72 -2.58 -9.64 -21.33
CA PHE A 72 -1.21 -9.13 -21.17
C PHE A 72 -0.67 -8.47 -22.45
N GLU A 73 -0.86 -9.10 -23.60
CA GLU A 73 -0.42 -8.56 -24.90
C GLU A 73 -1.08 -7.22 -25.25
N GLU A 74 -2.34 -7.02 -24.83
CA GLU A 74 -3.04 -5.73 -25.00
C GLU A 74 -2.36 -4.63 -24.17
N PHE A 75 -1.94 -4.95 -22.94
CA PHE A 75 -1.24 -4.01 -22.08
C PHE A 75 0.21 -3.76 -22.55
N ALA A 76 0.86 -4.77 -23.10
CA ALA A 76 2.21 -4.66 -23.65
C ALA A 76 2.26 -3.84 -24.94
N ALA A 77 1.13 -3.70 -25.64
CA ALA A 77 0.98 -2.87 -26.82
C ALA A 77 0.74 -1.37 -26.53
N ILE A 78 0.58 -0.98 -25.26
CA ILE A 78 0.51 0.44 -24.88
C ILE A 78 1.88 1.09 -25.19
N ASP A 79 1.85 2.30 -25.76
CA ASP A 79 3.07 3.06 -26.07
C ASP A 79 4.00 3.10 -24.84
N GLY A 80 5.29 2.89 -25.09
CA GLY A 80 6.31 2.71 -24.06
C GLY A 80 6.24 3.82 -22.99
N ALA A 81 6.46 3.43 -21.74
CA ALA A 81 6.53 4.37 -20.64
C ALA A 81 7.65 5.41 -20.90
N PRO A 82 7.60 6.60 -20.28
CA PRO A 82 8.71 7.54 -20.36
C PRO A 82 10.02 6.85 -19.93
N GLU A 83 11.14 7.19 -20.58
CA GLU A 83 12.45 6.53 -20.38
C GLU A 83 12.87 6.47 -18.91
N CYS A 84 12.44 7.44 -18.11
CA CYS A 84 12.75 7.49 -16.70
C CYS A 84 12.16 6.29 -15.91
N LEU A 85 11.13 5.62 -16.45
CA LEU A 85 10.53 4.40 -15.91
C LEU A 85 11.18 3.10 -16.43
N ALA A 86 12.20 3.19 -17.29
CA ALA A 86 12.94 2.02 -17.76
C ALA A 86 13.52 1.19 -16.60
N GLY A 87 13.37 -0.13 -16.67
CA GLY A 87 13.82 -1.08 -15.66
C GLY A 87 13.04 -1.01 -14.33
N ARG A 88 11.95 -0.22 -14.25
CA ARG A 88 11.23 0.01 -12.99
C ARG A 88 10.00 -0.88 -12.84
N ARG A 89 9.62 -1.06 -11.58
CA ARG A 89 8.35 -1.66 -11.19
C ARG A 89 7.34 -0.58 -10.84
N ILE A 90 6.09 -0.78 -11.23
CA ILE A 90 4.95 0.06 -10.88
C ILE A 90 3.90 -0.81 -10.21
N ASP A 91 3.41 -0.35 -9.06
CA ASP A 91 2.41 -1.02 -8.26
C ASP A 91 1.07 -0.28 -8.37
N LEU A 92 0.17 -0.84 -9.17
CA LEU A 92 -1.13 -0.24 -9.46
C LEU A 92 -2.13 -0.56 -8.34
N ASN A 93 -2.97 0.43 -8.01
CA ASN A 93 -4.16 0.25 -7.17
C ASN A 93 -3.87 -0.13 -5.70
N ARG A 94 -2.73 0.31 -5.16
CA ARG A 94 -2.27 0.02 -3.78
C ARG A 94 -3.31 0.34 -2.71
N ARG A 95 -4.01 1.47 -2.78
CA ARG A 95 -5.04 1.84 -1.79
C ARG A 95 -6.20 0.85 -1.76
N LYS A 96 -6.81 0.50 -2.90
CA LYS A 96 -7.94 -0.44 -2.91
C LYS A 96 -7.51 -1.86 -2.55
N ALA A 97 -6.31 -2.27 -2.98
CA ALA A 97 -5.73 -3.53 -2.54
C ALA A 97 -5.56 -3.57 -1.02
N MET A 98 -5.05 -2.48 -0.42
CA MET A 98 -4.89 -2.35 1.03
C MET A 98 -6.25 -2.33 1.76
N GLN A 99 -7.26 -1.61 1.25
CA GLN A 99 -8.61 -1.65 1.81
C GLN A 99 -9.19 -3.07 1.84
N ALA A 100 -8.98 -3.84 0.79
CA ALA A 100 -9.43 -5.22 0.72
C ALA A 100 -8.67 -6.15 1.69
N GLU A 101 -7.40 -5.87 1.98
CA GLU A 101 -6.62 -6.58 2.99
C GLU A 101 -7.07 -6.22 4.41
N ILE A 102 -7.23 -4.92 4.70
CA ILE A 102 -7.75 -4.42 5.98
C ILE A 102 -9.09 -5.09 6.29
N LYS A 103 -10.06 -5.02 5.37
CA LYS A 103 -11.39 -5.61 5.56
C LYS A 103 -11.30 -7.11 5.84
N ARG A 104 -10.43 -7.84 5.15
CA ARG A 104 -10.25 -9.27 5.37
C ARG A 104 -9.64 -9.58 6.73
N ARG A 105 -8.60 -8.85 7.12
CA ARG A 105 -7.97 -9.03 8.43
C ARG A 105 -8.93 -8.67 9.56
N THR A 106 -9.71 -7.61 9.42
CA THR A 106 -10.81 -7.28 10.34
C THR A 106 -11.79 -8.43 10.47
N ASN A 107 -12.32 -8.96 9.37
CA ASN A 107 -13.28 -10.06 9.42
C ASN A 107 -12.68 -11.31 10.07
N ARG A 108 -11.44 -11.67 9.73
CA ARG A 108 -10.75 -12.83 10.31
C ARG A 108 -10.53 -12.65 11.81
N CYS A 109 -9.97 -11.50 12.21
CA CYS A 109 -9.73 -11.21 13.63
C CYS A 109 -11.05 -11.18 14.42
N GLN A 110 -12.14 -10.62 13.87
CA GLN A 110 -13.46 -10.66 14.52
C GLN A 110 -13.99 -12.08 14.68
N SER A 111 -13.81 -12.95 13.68
CA SER A 111 -14.27 -14.33 13.78
C SER A 111 -13.45 -15.21 14.72
N GLU A 112 -12.17 -14.85 14.93
CA GLU A 112 -11.23 -15.65 15.74
C GLU A 112 -11.10 -15.13 17.18
N PHE A 113 -11.29 -13.82 17.41
CA PHE A 113 -10.98 -13.16 18.67
C PHE A 113 -12.04 -12.10 19.02
N GLU A 114 -12.82 -12.34 20.07
CA GLU A 114 -13.75 -11.36 20.66
C GLU A 114 -13.58 -11.29 22.20
N SER A 115 -12.37 -11.54 22.69
CA SER A 115 -12.09 -11.56 24.12
C SER A 115 -11.28 -10.32 24.57
N VAL A 116 -11.51 -9.93 25.83
CA VAL A 116 -10.81 -8.81 26.49
C VAL A 116 -9.71 -9.39 27.37
N ARG A 117 -8.47 -8.95 27.16
CA ARG A 117 -7.36 -9.20 28.08
C ARG A 117 -7.04 -7.92 28.85
N VAL A 118 -6.80 -8.05 30.15
CA VAL A 118 -6.26 -6.95 30.95
C VAL A 118 -4.75 -7.11 31.00
N ILE A 119 -4.03 -6.24 30.31
CA ILE A 119 -2.56 -6.18 30.33
C ILE A 119 -2.09 -5.06 31.24
N GLN A 120 -1.00 -5.29 31.97
CA GLN A 120 -0.37 -4.25 32.77
C GLN A 120 0.67 -3.53 31.90
N SER A 121 0.51 -2.22 31.72
CA SER A 121 1.46 -1.40 30.98
C SER A 121 2.84 -1.48 31.65
N ALA A 122 3.83 -1.98 30.93
CA ALA A 122 5.21 -2.08 31.42
C ALA A 122 5.81 -0.72 31.81
N SER A 123 5.32 0.38 31.23
CA SER A 123 5.82 1.73 31.49
C SER A 123 5.13 2.48 32.63
N THR A 124 3.88 2.13 32.96
CA THR A 124 3.08 2.92 33.94
C THR A 124 2.45 2.08 35.04
N GLY A 125 2.51 0.74 34.96
CA GLY A 125 1.84 -0.16 35.89
C GLY A 125 0.30 -0.15 35.78
N ALA A 126 -0.26 0.68 34.90
CA ALA A 126 -1.71 0.79 34.69
C ALA A 126 -2.25 -0.46 34.00
N GLN A 127 -3.41 -0.92 34.46
CA GLN A 127 -4.16 -1.97 33.77
C GLN A 127 -4.87 -1.37 32.55
N VAL A 128 -4.61 -1.93 31.38
CA VAL A 128 -5.25 -1.56 30.13
C VAL A 128 -6.04 -2.78 29.65
N ALA A 129 -7.33 -2.62 29.45
CA ALA A 129 -8.13 -3.60 28.74
C ALA A 129 -7.76 -3.50 27.25
N GLN A 130 -7.14 -4.54 26.72
CA GLN A 130 -6.83 -4.69 25.31
C GLN A 130 -7.68 -5.84 24.75
N TYR A 131 -8.38 -5.59 23.66
CA TYR A 131 -9.11 -6.65 22.97
C TYR A 131 -8.10 -7.49 22.17
N GLU A 132 -8.17 -8.82 22.25
CA GLU A 132 -7.35 -9.71 21.40
C GLU A 132 -7.55 -9.40 19.91
N PHE A 133 -8.75 -8.93 19.55
CA PHE A 133 -9.07 -8.40 18.24
C PHE A 133 -8.14 -7.26 17.81
N GLU A 134 -7.87 -6.29 18.69
CA GLU A 134 -7.00 -5.14 18.41
C GLU A 134 -5.54 -5.57 18.24
N GLU A 135 -5.08 -6.53 19.05
CA GLU A 135 -3.74 -7.12 18.92
C GLU A 135 -3.59 -7.85 17.56
N CYS A 136 -4.60 -8.63 17.16
CA CYS A 136 -4.64 -9.33 15.87
C CYS A 136 -4.58 -8.37 14.67
N LEU A 137 -5.18 -7.18 14.78
CA LEU A 137 -5.13 -6.17 13.73
C LEU A 137 -3.74 -5.53 13.60
N ASP A 138 -3.04 -5.31 14.70
CA ASP A 138 -1.87 -4.43 14.73
C ASP A 138 -0.53 -5.16 14.64
N TYR A 139 -0.44 -6.40 15.12
CA TYR A 139 0.82 -7.15 15.11
C TYR A 139 1.32 -7.41 13.67
N ARG A 140 2.45 -6.81 13.26
CA ARG A 140 2.97 -6.88 11.87
C ARG A 140 2.03 -6.33 10.80
N ALA A 141 1.14 -5.38 11.14
CA ALA A 141 0.40 -4.67 10.11
C ALA A 141 1.37 -3.90 9.20
N ASN A 142 1.21 -4.05 7.89
CA ASN A 142 1.90 -3.23 6.89
C ASN A 142 1.04 -2.02 6.48
N TRP A 143 0.10 -1.60 7.35
CA TRP A 143 -0.70 -0.39 7.19
C TRP A 143 -1.01 0.33 8.50
N ILE A 144 -1.33 1.62 8.37
CA ILE A 144 -1.93 2.43 9.42
C ILE A 144 -3.20 3.09 8.87
N THR A 145 -4.31 2.94 9.59
CA THR A 145 -5.56 3.65 9.28
C THR A 145 -5.71 4.85 10.21
N LEU A 146 -6.03 6.01 9.64
CA LEU A 146 -6.34 7.23 10.40
C LEU A 146 -7.72 7.75 10.02
N TYR A 147 -8.63 7.76 10.99
CA TYR A 147 -9.96 8.34 10.85
C TYR A 147 -9.90 9.83 11.17
N ALA A 148 -10.36 10.66 10.23
CA ALA A 148 -10.49 12.10 10.42
C ALA A 148 -11.97 12.49 10.42
N ILE A 149 -12.33 13.41 11.32
CA ILE A 149 -13.68 13.97 11.41
C ILE A 149 -14.07 14.55 10.05
N GLY A 150 -15.26 14.19 9.55
CA GLY A 150 -15.79 14.65 8.27
C GLY A 150 -15.36 13.85 7.03
N ARG A 151 -14.50 12.83 7.16
CA ARG A 151 -14.23 11.89 6.06
C ARG A 151 -15.06 10.62 6.21
N GLN A 152 -15.67 10.19 5.10
CA GLN A 152 -16.38 8.90 5.02
C GLN A 152 -15.43 7.69 4.96
N GLN A 153 -14.18 7.91 4.52
CA GLN A 153 -13.17 6.87 4.37
C GLN A 153 -11.91 7.28 5.13
N PRO A 154 -11.25 6.35 5.86
CA PRO A 154 -10.03 6.66 6.56
C PRO A 154 -8.88 6.98 5.59
N TYR A 155 -7.90 7.75 6.06
CA TYR A 155 -6.58 7.73 5.45
C TYR A 155 -5.95 6.36 5.67
N ILE A 156 -5.26 5.85 4.66
CA ILE A 156 -4.60 4.54 4.72
C ILE A 156 -3.16 4.80 4.35
N PHE A 157 -2.27 4.51 5.27
CA PHE A 157 -0.84 4.56 5.04
C PHE A 157 -0.32 3.14 4.86
N GLY A 158 0.54 2.90 3.89
CA GLY A 158 1.22 1.63 3.67
C GLY A 158 2.72 1.77 3.94
N LYS A 159 3.40 0.66 4.25
CA LYS A 159 4.87 0.67 4.21
C LYS A 159 5.34 0.96 2.78
N PRO A 160 6.40 1.77 2.59
CA PRO A 160 7.06 1.89 1.30
C PRO A 160 7.54 0.52 0.86
N GLU A 161 7.55 0.29 -0.45
CA GLU A 161 7.95 -1.01 -0.98
C GLU A 161 9.47 -1.18 -1.04
N VAL A 162 10.21 -0.06 -1.03
CA VAL A 162 11.65 0.02 -0.84
C VAL A 162 11.88 0.94 0.36
N ALA A 163 11.77 0.39 1.56
CA ALA A 163 12.04 1.13 2.78
C ALA A 163 13.56 1.15 3.03
N GLU A 164 14.18 2.32 2.88
CA GLU A 164 15.54 2.57 3.37
C GLU A 164 15.54 3.83 4.25
N PRO A 165 15.74 3.70 5.58
CA PRO A 165 15.88 2.47 6.38
C PRO A 165 14.55 1.71 6.55
N GLU A 166 14.61 0.53 7.19
CA GLU A 166 13.42 -0.29 7.51
C GLU A 166 12.38 0.55 8.28
N THR A 167 11.16 0.63 7.75
CA THR A 167 10.07 1.37 8.38
C THR A 167 9.66 0.69 9.69
N ALA A 168 9.50 1.50 10.74
CA ALA A 168 9.05 1.06 12.06
C ALA A 168 7.76 0.21 12.00
N GLU A 169 7.49 -0.56 13.04
CA GLU A 169 6.23 -1.31 13.11
C GLU A 169 5.03 -0.36 13.24
N ALA A 170 3.87 -0.80 12.72
CA ALA A 170 2.64 0.01 12.77
C ALA A 170 2.24 0.34 14.21
N SER A 171 2.43 -0.59 15.14
CA SER A 171 2.18 -0.44 16.58
C SER A 171 3.05 0.67 17.19
N GLU A 172 4.35 0.66 16.91
CA GLU A 172 5.32 1.66 17.37
C GLU A 172 4.99 3.05 16.81
N THR A 173 4.76 3.12 15.50
CA THR A 173 4.41 4.37 14.81
C THR A 173 3.12 4.95 15.38
N ARG A 174 2.08 4.13 15.60
CA ARG A 174 0.81 4.57 16.22
C ARG A 174 1.02 5.05 17.66
N ALA A 175 1.76 4.31 18.48
CA ALA A 175 2.05 4.70 19.86
C ALA A 175 2.81 6.04 19.94
N LYS A 176 3.71 6.30 18.99
CA LYS A 176 4.44 7.56 18.84
C LYS A 176 3.54 8.70 18.31
N CYS A 177 2.79 8.45 17.25
CA CYS A 177 2.07 9.49 16.50
C CYS A 177 0.71 9.86 17.11
N ASN A 178 -0.02 8.91 17.70
CA ASN A 178 -1.34 9.15 18.31
C ASN A 178 -1.29 10.03 19.56
N LYS A 179 -0.10 10.37 20.07
CA LYS A 179 0.09 11.39 21.12
C LYS A 179 -0.28 12.81 20.65
N ARG A 180 -0.40 13.03 19.34
CA ARG A 180 -0.76 14.32 18.74
C ARG A 180 -2.28 14.54 18.75
N ARG A 181 -2.70 15.80 18.82
CA ARG A 181 -4.13 16.15 19.01
C ARG A 181 -4.94 16.23 17.71
N ARG A 182 -4.35 16.63 16.59
CA ARG A 182 -5.07 16.87 15.32
C ARG A 182 -4.76 15.77 14.30
N PRO A 183 -5.74 15.30 13.51
CA PRO A 183 -5.51 14.30 12.46
C PRO A 183 -4.42 14.69 11.45
N LYS A 184 -4.32 15.98 11.10
CA LYS A 184 -3.25 16.46 10.19
C LYS A 184 -1.87 16.27 10.80
N ASP A 185 -1.70 16.53 12.09
CA ASP A 185 -0.43 16.38 12.78
C ASP A 185 -0.08 14.88 12.95
N ILE A 186 -1.09 14.03 13.16
CA ILE A 186 -0.92 12.58 13.20
C ILE A 186 -0.48 12.05 11.83
N ALA A 187 -1.13 12.47 10.74
CA ALA A 187 -0.75 12.10 9.39
C ALA A 187 0.69 12.50 9.06
N ALA A 188 1.06 13.76 9.32
CA ALA A 188 2.42 14.25 9.09
C ALA A 188 3.47 13.49 9.92
N CYS A 189 3.11 13.03 11.13
CA CYS A 189 3.99 12.17 11.92
C CYS A 189 4.19 10.80 11.30
N ILE A 190 3.11 10.18 10.82
CA ILE A 190 3.15 8.85 10.21
C ILE A 190 4.04 8.90 8.96
N GLU A 191 3.88 9.94 8.13
CA GLU A 191 4.72 10.17 6.94
C GLU A 191 6.19 10.42 7.32
N ALA A 192 6.44 11.22 8.37
CA ALA A 192 7.79 11.46 8.88
C ALA A 192 8.45 10.21 9.48
N ASP A 193 7.66 9.19 9.87
CA ASP A 193 8.15 7.88 10.31
C ASP A 193 8.40 6.91 9.14
N GLY A 194 8.32 7.41 7.90
CA GLY A 194 8.63 6.67 6.69
C GLY A 194 7.45 5.89 6.12
N TRP A 195 6.21 6.19 6.50
CA TRP A 195 5.02 5.57 5.90
C TRP A 195 4.49 6.41 4.74
N GLU A 196 3.88 5.76 3.76
CA GLU A 196 3.35 6.42 2.57
C GLU A 196 1.83 6.51 2.63
N LEU A 197 1.26 7.70 2.43
CA LEU A 197 -0.18 7.85 2.25
C LEU A 197 -0.61 7.23 0.92
N LEU A 198 -1.50 6.24 0.97
CA LEU A 198 -2.06 5.61 -0.23
C LEU A 198 -3.29 6.40 -0.69
N GLU A 199 -3.24 6.96 -1.91
CA GLU A 199 -4.32 7.74 -2.54
C GLU A 199 -5.36 6.90 -3.29
#